data_AF-A0A1I7VS97-F1
#
_entry.id   AF-A0A1I7VS97-F1
#
_cell.length_a   1.000
_cell.length_b   1.000
_cell.length_c   1.000
_cell.angle_alpha   90.00
_cell.angle_beta   90.00
_cell.angle_gamma   90.00
#
_symmetry.space_group_name_H-M   'P 1'
#
loop_
_entity.id
_entity.type
_entity.pdbx_description
1 polymer ?
#
loop_
_entity_poly.entity_id
_entity_poly.type
_entity_poly.pdbx_seq_one_letter_code
_entity_poly.pdbx_strand_id
1 'polypeptide(L)'
;MNAWKAGSCALLLYLTLLSCGTEISGHLINAPPNSAKNAVKDYPEDAPKFISTPQQEMGQPRKHFKESRVDDRDIHAEGGSSEEDEEVGKEEEQDDLSDSDLSEEMDDKTNRNLSPVQLHDSVDSKEPKNDAVSVIHNSFISRKTFSCPKIKNDFVTGTDTGDLSPEDIGIIAAMGDSLATGTGLWPQTDIEFRGAAFPIGGDATIDGLVTIANILHEFNDKLIGVSHGMGTKFQLPYHQLNVAESGATSSSVPLQAKELVKRLNALREVDINSGWTMVIITIGTEEICKVCRAPDYDALLESLLILNQGIQNALVILVGPIHVSSSYHREANLLKSRCACSMDKSDKFMKELSKEWTKAFVRLQAHFEQPYIKRQKFGLLALPMLTITSRYPSSLFIPNRPLLNRKGHTYAAKWLWNRLITGPTYNLSSTVLSQDSYYCPSMGCPYFRTPANRQYCRLLRHVDMEKQNEGIAGRPMRRSRQKLYATAGTVVLICFLTVLLIGTILYQKSKYEKRIRYGKSLYMDKEGTLDLLTVKN
;
A
#
# COMPACT_ATOMS: atom_id res chain seq x y z
N MET A 1 -44.82 45.95 -16.88
CA MET A 1 -43.90 44.79 -16.88
C MET A 1 -42.58 45.22 -17.51
N ASN A 2 -41.53 45.43 -16.71
CA ASN A 2 -40.09 45.51 -17.07
C ASN A 2 -39.28 46.30 -16.02
N ALA A 3 -39.41 45.94 -14.73
CA ALA A 3 -38.52 46.46 -13.68
C ALA A 3 -38.12 45.40 -12.64
N TRP A 4 -38.59 44.16 -12.78
CA TRP A 4 -38.31 43.06 -11.83
C TRP A 4 -37.24 42.08 -12.31
N LYS A 5 -36.64 42.29 -13.49
CA LYS A 5 -35.56 41.43 -14.03
C LYS A 5 -34.14 41.97 -13.85
N ALA A 6 -33.96 43.22 -13.37
CA ALA A 6 -32.62 43.78 -13.14
C ALA A 6 -32.10 43.56 -11.70
N GLY A 7 -32.98 43.41 -10.70
CA GLY A 7 -32.59 43.21 -9.30
C GLY A 7 -32.05 41.81 -8.98
N SER A 8 -32.51 40.79 -9.69
CA SER A 8 -32.07 39.40 -9.44
C SER A 8 -30.69 39.08 -10.03
N CYS A 9 -30.23 39.82 -11.05
CA CYS A 9 -28.91 39.60 -11.65
C CYS A 9 -27.78 40.18 -10.79
N ALA A 10 -28.02 41.30 -10.09
CA ALA A 10 -27.04 41.91 -9.19
C ALA A 10 -26.81 41.09 -7.91
N LEU A 11 -27.86 40.40 -7.42
CA LEU A 11 -27.76 39.55 -6.22
C LEU A 11 -26.96 38.26 -6.49
N LEU A 12 -27.09 37.68 -7.69
CA LEU A 12 -26.34 36.50 -8.11
C LEU A 12 -24.86 36.80 -8.35
N LEU A 13 -24.53 37.97 -8.93
CA LEU A 13 -23.13 38.42 -9.10
C LEU A 13 -22.43 38.72 -7.76
N TYR A 14 -23.16 39.21 -6.76
CA TYR A 14 -22.61 39.47 -5.42
C TYR A 14 -22.37 38.17 -4.64
N LEU A 15 -23.23 37.15 -4.82
CA LEU A 15 -23.06 35.84 -4.20
C LEU A 15 -21.91 35.02 -4.83
N THR A 16 -21.63 35.19 -6.13
CA THR A 16 -20.48 34.54 -6.80
C THR A 16 -19.13 35.17 -6.45
N LEU A 17 -19.08 36.45 -6.04
CA LEU A 17 -17.84 37.10 -5.60
C LEU A 17 -17.49 36.74 -4.14
N LEU A 18 -18.48 36.38 -3.31
CA LEU A 18 -18.28 35.97 -1.92
C LEU A 18 -17.85 34.51 -1.76
N SER A 19 -18.11 33.63 -2.74
CA SER A 19 -17.61 32.25 -2.74
C SER A 19 -16.17 32.09 -3.28
N CYS A 20 -15.60 33.11 -3.91
CA CYS A 20 -14.25 33.07 -4.47
C CYS A 20 -13.17 33.73 -3.57
N GLY A 21 -13.56 34.28 -2.40
CA GLY A 21 -12.68 35.09 -1.54
C GLY A 21 -12.09 34.38 -0.31
N THR A 22 -12.43 33.11 -0.04
CA THR A 22 -12.07 32.42 1.22
C THR A 22 -10.94 31.40 1.12
N GLU A 23 -10.17 31.36 0.03
CA GLU A 23 -8.97 30.50 -0.08
C GLU A 23 -7.63 31.25 -0.23
N ILE A 24 -7.60 32.59 -0.13
CA ILE A 24 -6.35 33.37 -0.33
C ILE A 24 -5.83 34.08 0.96
N SER A 25 -6.46 33.86 2.12
CA SER A 25 -5.98 34.45 3.40
C SER A 25 -5.63 33.38 4.42
N GLY A 26 -4.50 32.71 4.21
CA GLY A 26 -3.94 31.73 5.16
C GLY A 26 -2.43 31.53 5.09
N HIS A 27 -1.75 32.03 4.05
CA HIS A 27 -0.30 31.94 3.91
C HIS A 27 0.33 33.29 3.62
N LEU A 28 0.35 34.16 4.64
CA LEU A 28 1.28 35.27 4.76
C LEU A 28 1.14 35.81 6.18
N ILE A 29 2.02 35.36 7.08
CA ILE A 29 2.59 36.07 8.24
C ILE A 29 3.50 35.05 8.92
N ASN A 30 4.81 35.14 8.62
CA ASN A 30 5.98 34.91 9.49
C ASN A 30 7.20 34.40 8.69
N ALA A 31 7.95 35.34 8.09
CA ALA A 31 9.39 35.22 7.93
C ALA A 31 10.03 36.64 7.92
N PRO A 32 11.17 36.86 8.61
CA PRO A 32 11.77 38.19 8.81
C PRO A 32 12.65 38.65 7.63
N PRO A 33 13.04 39.95 7.57
CA PRO A 33 13.52 40.61 6.35
C PRO A 33 15.06 40.72 6.23
N ASN A 34 15.48 41.09 5.01
CA ASN A 34 16.82 41.51 4.53
C ASN A 34 17.70 40.37 3.97
N SER A 35 18.35 40.46 2.80
CA SER A 35 18.74 41.62 1.99
C SER A 35 18.67 41.31 0.48
N ALA A 36 18.57 42.38 -0.29
CA ALA A 36 18.48 42.39 -1.74
C ALA A 36 19.87 42.46 -2.40
N LYS A 37 19.94 41.92 -3.64
CA LYS A 37 20.47 42.53 -4.89
C LYS A 37 21.43 41.65 -5.71
N ASN A 38 21.22 41.78 -7.02
CA ASN A 38 22.04 41.43 -8.20
C ASN A 38 21.78 40.03 -8.79
N ALA A 39 21.03 39.85 -9.90
CA ALA A 39 21.17 40.35 -11.27
C ALA A 39 22.01 39.42 -12.19
N VAL A 40 21.29 38.82 -13.16
CA VAL A 40 21.63 38.74 -14.61
C VAL A 40 22.55 37.62 -15.12
N LYS A 41 21.99 36.84 -16.08
CA LYS A 41 22.55 36.09 -17.23
C LYS A 41 23.51 34.92 -16.99
N ASP A 42 23.15 33.71 -17.44
CA ASP A 42 23.52 33.18 -18.76
C ASP A 42 22.97 31.74 -18.98
N TYR A 43 22.54 31.46 -20.21
CA TYR A 43 22.32 30.11 -20.79
C TYR A 43 23.57 29.70 -21.57
N PRO A 44 23.84 28.39 -21.70
CA PRO A 44 23.85 27.78 -23.06
C PRO A 44 23.22 26.37 -23.03
N GLU A 45 22.29 26.01 -23.93
CA GLU A 45 22.53 25.42 -25.27
C GLU A 45 23.73 24.46 -25.34
N ASP A 46 23.46 23.16 -25.48
CA ASP A 46 24.16 22.29 -26.42
C ASP A 46 23.46 20.93 -26.55
N ALA A 47 22.99 20.66 -27.77
CA ALA A 47 22.62 19.35 -28.28
C ALA A 47 23.71 18.91 -29.27
N PRO A 48 23.80 17.60 -29.58
CA PRO A 48 24.08 17.25 -30.97
C PRO A 48 23.12 16.20 -31.53
N LYS A 49 22.55 16.54 -32.68
CA LYS A 49 22.06 15.59 -33.69
C LYS A 49 23.26 15.19 -34.56
N PHE A 50 23.42 13.89 -34.84
CA PHE A 50 23.97 13.44 -36.12
C PHE A 50 23.28 12.14 -36.57
N ILE A 51 23.03 12.10 -37.87
CA ILE A 51 22.25 11.13 -38.65
C ILE A 51 23.18 10.05 -39.21
N SER A 52 22.73 8.79 -39.27
CA SER A 52 22.80 7.96 -40.49
C SER A 52 22.13 6.59 -40.29
N THR A 53 21.11 6.34 -41.12
CA THR A 53 20.66 5.01 -41.57
C THR A 53 21.69 4.42 -42.55
N PRO A 54 21.72 3.09 -42.72
CA PRO A 54 21.41 2.59 -44.06
C PRO A 54 20.49 1.35 -44.10
N GLN A 55 19.98 1.12 -45.31
CA GLN A 55 18.95 0.18 -45.74
C GLN A 55 19.35 -1.31 -45.72
N GLN A 56 18.30 -2.13 -45.75
CA GLN A 56 18.22 -3.51 -46.25
C GLN A 56 19.07 -3.79 -47.50
N GLU A 57 19.73 -4.95 -47.52
CA GLU A 57 19.88 -5.77 -48.72
C GLU A 57 19.98 -7.27 -48.38
N MET A 58 19.29 -8.08 -49.17
CA MET A 58 19.28 -9.54 -49.15
C MET A 58 20.60 -10.11 -49.70
N GLY A 59 21.06 -11.23 -49.12
CA GLY A 59 22.11 -12.06 -49.72
C GLY A 59 22.29 -13.40 -48.99
N GLN A 60 21.73 -14.47 -49.56
CA GLN A 60 22.11 -15.87 -49.29
C GLN A 60 23.58 -16.13 -49.69
N PRO A 61 24.24 -17.16 -49.12
CA PRO A 61 24.36 -18.41 -49.88
C PRO A 61 24.23 -19.72 -49.07
N ARG A 62 23.75 -20.72 -49.84
CA ARG A 62 23.80 -22.20 -49.76
C ARG A 62 24.92 -22.82 -48.92
N LYS A 63 24.63 -23.81 -48.05
CA LYS A 63 24.53 -25.27 -48.27
C LYS A 63 25.79 -25.95 -48.84
N HIS A 64 26.44 -26.77 -48.01
CA HIS A 64 27.00 -28.12 -48.28
C HIS A 64 27.25 -28.79 -46.91
N PHE A 65 26.38 -29.66 -46.40
CA PHE A 65 26.16 -31.10 -46.69
C PHE A 65 27.33 -32.01 -46.28
N LYS A 66 27.14 -32.78 -45.20
CA LYS A 66 27.26 -34.25 -45.26
C LYS A 66 26.58 -34.93 -44.06
N GLU A 67 25.50 -35.57 -44.40
CA GLU A 67 24.79 -36.61 -43.66
C GLU A 67 25.41 -37.97 -44.03
N SER A 68 25.48 -38.91 -43.09
CA SER A 68 25.64 -40.33 -43.40
C SER A 68 24.92 -41.16 -42.34
N ARG A 69 23.88 -41.88 -42.79
CA ARG A 69 23.23 -43.02 -42.13
C ARG A 69 23.69 -44.32 -42.80
N VAL A 70 23.31 -45.43 -42.16
CA VAL A 70 23.17 -46.83 -42.65
C VAL A 70 24.47 -47.63 -42.48
N ASP A 71 24.53 -48.84 -41.90
CA ASP A 71 23.58 -49.96 -41.88
C ASP A 71 23.78 -50.95 -40.71
N ASP A 72 22.79 -51.84 -40.56
CA ASP A 72 22.58 -52.96 -39.62
C ASP A 72 23.61 -54.10 -39.65
N ARG A 73 23.61 -54.91 -38.56
CA ARG A 73 23.68 -56.40 -38.57
C ARG A 73 23.48 -57.02 -37.16
N ASP A 74 22.29 -57.59 -36.95
CA ASP A 74 22.00 -59.02 -36.77
C ASP A 74 22.62 -59.92 -35.66
N ILE A 75 21.70 -60.48 -34.86
CA ILE A 75 21.49 -61.90 -34.46
C ILE A 75 22.40 -62.56 -33.37
N HIS A 76 21.83 -62.88 -32.18
CA HIS A 76 21.45 -64.25 -31.74
C HIS A 76 20.94 -64.29 -30.29
N ALA A 77 19.94 -65.15 -30.09
CA ALA A 77 19.21 -65.46 -28.87
C ALA A 77 19.74 -66.75 -28.17
N GLU A 78 19.02 -67.15 -27.11
CA GLU A 78 19.11 -68.38 -26.27
C GLU A 78 19.91 -68.22 -24.97
N GLY A 79 19.48 -68.67 -23.78
CA GLY A 79 18.32 -69.48 -23.36
C GLY A 79 18.56 -70.05 -21.94
N GLY A 80 17.49 -70.40 -21.22
CA GLY A 80 17.42 -71.38 -20.09
C GLY A 80 17.91 -70.89 -18.70
N SER A 81 17.05 -70.70 -17.68
CA SER A 81 16.42 -71.68 -16.76
C SER A 81 17.39 -72.29 -15.73
N SER A 82 17.21 -71.97 -14.43
CA SER A 82 16.74 -72.84 -13.31
C SER A 82 17.96 -73.32 -12.48
N GLU A 83 18.02 -73.23 -11.15
CA GLU A 83 17.31 -73.91 -10.03
C GLU A 83 17.68 -73.12 -8.74
N GLU A 84 16.77 -72.72 -7.85
CA GLU A 84 16.14 -73.46 -6.74
C GLU A 84 17.12 -74.07 -5.72
N ASP A 85 17.04 -73.56 -4.48
CA ASP A 85 17.23 -74.31 -3.23
C ASP A 85 16.31 -73.69 -2.15
N GLU A 86 15.33 -74.47 -1.72
CA GLU A 86 14.51 -74.30 -0.50
C GLU A 86 15.33 -74.78 0.73
N GLU A 87 15.14 -74.30 1.97
CA GLU A 87 14.09 -74.80 2.85
C GLU A 87 13.98 -74.01 4.19
N VAL A 88 12.71 -73.87 4.61
CA VAL A 88 12.14 -74.01 5.96
C VAL A 88 12.28 -72.86 6.98
N GLY A 89 11.11 -72.31 7.33
CA GLY A 89 10.91 -71.28 8.33
C GLY A 89 10.57 -71.77 9.74
N LYS A 90 10.29 -70.79 10.60
CA LYS A 90 9.41 -70.85 11.77
C LYS A 90 9.01 -69.43 12.17
N GLU A 91 7.73 -69.31 12.47
CA GLU A 91 6.97 -68.12 12.88
C GLU A 91 7.36 -67.63 14.28
N GLU A 92 7.25 -66.31 14.53
CA GLU A 92 6.54 -65.73 15.69
C GLU A 92 6.44 -64.19 15.56
N GLU A 93 5.39 -63.64 16.16
CA GLU A 93 4.75 -62.32 15.96
C GLU A 93 5.44 -61.12 16.65
N GLN A 94 4.94 -59.91 16.29
CA GLN A 94 4.90 -58.64 17.06
C GLN A 94 6.16 -57.76 17.15
N ASP A 95 6.12 -56.57 16.53
CA ASP A 95 5.62 -55.34 17.17
C ASP A 95 5.68 -54.13 16.22
N ASP A 96 4.58 -53.36 16.22
CA ASP A 96 4.47 -52.02 15.64
C ASP A 96 5.33 -51.02 16.44
N LEU A 97 6.15 -50.20 15.75
CA LEU A 97 6.76 -49.01 16.34
C LEU A 97 6.49 -47.78 15.47
N SER A 98 5.38 -47.13 15.80
CA SER A 98 5.25 -45.68 15.70
C SER A 98 6.15 -45.04 16.76
N ASP A 99 7.09 -44.18 16.36
CA ASP A 99 7.76 -43.31 17.33
C ASP A 99 7.48 -41.83 17.02
N SER A 100 6.73 -41.29 17.96
CA SER A 100 6.56 -39.91 18.36
C SER A 100 7.89 -39.21 18.67
N ASP A 101 8.00 -37.95 18.27
CA ASP A 101 8.95 -37.00 18.85
C ASP A 101 8.21 -35.71 19.29
N LEU A 102 7.62 -35.80 20.49
CA LEU A 102 7.41 -34.74 21.48
C LEU A 102 8.25 -35.24 22.68
N SER A 103 9.17 -34.53 23.31
CA SER A 103 9.25 -33.15 23.83
C SER A 103 10.73 -32.92 24.26
N GLU A 104 11.24 -31.73 24.60
CA GLU A 104 11.14 -31.11 25.93
C GLU A 104 11.90 -29.77 25.93
N GLU A 105 11.23 -28.69 26.34
CA GLU A 105 11.90 -27.57 27.04
C GLU A 105 11.79 -27.89 28.54
N MET A 106 12.94 -28.11 29.18
CA MET A 106 13.07 -28.50 30.57
C MET A 106 13.35 -27.24 31.41
N ASP A 107 12.44 -26.90 32.32
CA ASP A 107 12.69 -25.99 33.45
C ASP A 107 12.30 -26.73 34.75
N ASP A 108 13.31 -27.08 35.54
CA ASP A 108 13.19 -27.66 36.88
C ASP A 108 13.18 -26.54 37.93
N LYS A 109 12.07 -26.39 38.67
CA LYS A 109 12.08 -26.54 40.15
C LYS A 109 10.74 -26.22 40.82
N THR A 110 10.44 -27.09 41.79
CA THR A 110 9.66 -26.91 43.03
C THR A 110 8.12 -27.06 43.02
N ASN A 111 7.72 -28.33 43.21
CA ASN A 111 6.87 -28.87 44.29
C ASN A 111 5.46 -28.31 44.58
N ARG A 112 4.51 -29.24 44.34
CA ARG A 112 3.54 -29.84 45.29
C ARG A 112 2.10 -29.31 45.35
N ASN A 113 1.23 -30.27 44.97
CA ASN A 113 -0.07 -30.62 45.55
C ASN A 113 -1.26 -29.71 45.22
N LEU A 114 -2.21 -30.19 44.40
CA LEU A 114 -3.45 -30.86 44.86
C LEU A 114 -4.39 -31.20 43.67
N SER A 115 -5.24 -32.20 43.93
CA SER A 115 -6.17 -32.98 43.09
C SER A 115 -7.26 -32.21 42.30
N PRO A 116 -7.91 -32.84 41.30
CA PRO A 116 -8.90 -32.20 40.43
C PRO A 116 -10.29 -32.14 41.11
N VAL A 117 -11.00 -31.03 40.96
CA VAL A 117 -12.41 -30.92 41.34
C VAL A 117 -13.22 -30.37 40.17
N GLN A 118 -14.35 -31.04 39.95
CA GLN A 118 -15.34 -30.90 38.89
C GLN A 118 -16.08 -29.56 38.90
N LEU A 119 -16.58 -29.23 37.70
CA LEU A 119 -17.55 -28.19 37.36
C LEU A 119 -18.70 -28.04 38.37
N HIS A 120 -19.06 -26.77 38.65
CA HIS A 120 -20.44 -26.41 38.94
C HIS A 120 -20.77 -25.02 38.37
N ASP A 121 -21.97 -24.93 37.78
CA ASP A 121 -22.53 -23.80 37.04
C ASP A 121 -22.92 -22.57 37.86
N SER A 122 -22.97 -21.46 37.11
CA SER A 122 -23.77 -20.23 37.26
C SER A 122 -23.31 -19.16 38.27
N VAL A 123 -23.14 -17.92 37.76
CA VAL A 123 -23.86 -16.70 38.18
C VAL A 123 -23.64 -15.60 37.14
N ASP A 124 -24.75 -14.96 36.79
CA ASP A 124 -24.97 -13.84 35.89
C ASP A 124 -24.24 -12.56 36.35
N SER A 125 -23.50 -11.90 35.45
CA SER A 125 -23.18 -10.48 35.58
C SER A 125 -22.86 -9.86 34.21
N LYS A 126 -23.66 -8.85 33.86
CA LYS A 126 -23.53 -8.01 32.67
C LYS A 126 -22.25 -7.17 32.75
N GLU A 127 -21.38 -7.30 31.74
CA GLU A 127 -20.32 -6.33 31.45
C GLU A 127 -20.34 -5.90 29.97
N PRO A 128 -19.92 -4.65 29.68
CA PRO A 128 -20.04 -4.05 28.35
C PRO A 128 -19.01 -4.65 27.39
N LYS A 129 -19.44 -4.87 26.14
CA LYS A 129 -18.59 -5.28 25.02
C LYS A 129 -17.47 -4.27 24.80
N ASN A 130 -16.24 -4.62 25.18
CA ASN A 130 -15.03 -3.90 24.81
C ASN A 130 -14.25 -4.68 23.75
N ASP A 131 -14.10 -4.01 22.59
CA ASP A 131 -13.09 -4.05 21.55
C ASP A 131 -12.26 -5.32 21.29
N ALA A 132 -12.35 -5.76 20.03
CA ALA A 132 -11.68 -6.90 19.44
C ALA A 132 -10.14 -6.77 19.46
N VAL A 133 -9.53 -7.33 20.52
CA VAL A 133 -8.17 -7.86 20.46
C VAL A 133 -8.31 -9.31 19.99
N SER A 134 -7.85 -9.62 18.78
CA SER A 134 -7.73 -11.02 18.34
C SER A 134 -6.60 -11.68 19.13
N VAL A 135 -6.97 -12.38 20.20
CA VAL A 135 -6.06 -13.23 20.98
C VAL A 135 -5.82 -14.50 20.17
N ILE A 136 -4.62 -14.63 19.62
CA ILE A 136 -4.17 -15.87 18.99
C ILE A 136 -3.69 -16.77 20.12
N HIS A 137 -4.43 -17.81 20.45
CA HIS A 137 -3.90 -18.86 21.32
C HIS A 137 -2.79 -19.62 20.58
N ASN A 138 -1.64 -19.75 21.23
CA ASN A 138 -0.58 -20.67 20.82
C ASN A 138 -1.07 -22.11 20.98
N SER A 139 -1.76 -22.63 19.98
CA SER A 139 -1.86 -24.06 19.69
C SER A 139 -2.70 -24.24 18.44
N PHE A 140 -2.08 -24.87 17.43
CA PHE A 140 -2.75 -25.32 16.22
C PHE A 140 -3.79 -26.37 16.61
N ILE A 141 -5.06 -25.99 16.74
CA ILE A 141 -6.28 -26.79 16.55
C ILE A 141 -7.49 -25.84 16.72
N SER A 142 -8.39 -25.88 15.75
CA SER A 142 -9.65 -25.11 15.60
C SER A 142 -9.53 -23.75 14.89
N ARG A 143 -10.40 -23.55 13.89
CA ARG A 143 -10.59 -22.40 12.98
C ARG A 143 -10.89 -21.06 13.70
N LYS A 144 -10.00 -20.61 14.60
CA LYS A 144 -10.20 -19.45 15.48
C LYS A 144 -8.94 -18.56 15.62
N THR A 145 -7.92 -18.75 14.80
CA THR A 145 -6.62 -18.07 15.04
C THR A 145 -6.48 -16.70 14.37
N PHE A 146 -7.27 -16.39 13.34
CA PHE A 146 -7.36 -15.06 12.75
C PHE A 146 -8.80 -14.77 12.33
N SER A 147 -9.49 -13.93 13.10
CA SER A 147 -10.86 -13.51 12.79
C SER A 147 -10.96 -12.02 13.04
N CYS A 148 -10.79 -11.23 11.97
CA CYS A 148 -11.04 -9.80 12.02
C CYS A 148 -12.49 -9.51 11.67
N PRO A 149 -13.17 -8.59 12.38
CA PRO A 149 -14.49 -8.17 11.98
C PRO A 149 -14.43 -7.54 10.59
N LYS A 150 -15.36 -7.91 9.71
CA LYS A 150 -15.62 -7.16 8.48
C LYS A 150 -16.13 -5.78 8.88
N ILE A 151 -15.58 -4.74 8.26
CA ILE A 151 -15.80 -3.36 8.69
C ILE A 151 -16.80 -2.66 7.77
N LYS A 152 -16.94 -3.15 6.53
CA LYS A 152 -17.93 -2.62 5.60
C LYS A 152 -19.25 -3.39 5.76
N ASN A 153 -20.32 -2.64 5.99
CA ASN A 153 -21.67 -3.20 6.09
C ASN A 153 -22.29 -3.49 4.70
N ASP A 154 -21.72 -2.95 3.61
CA ASP A 154 -22.16 -3.16 2.22
C ASP A 154 -21.00 -2.98 1.20
N PHE A 155 -21.18 -3.54 -0.01
CA PHE A 155 -20.29 -3.67 -1.18
C PHE A 155 -19.64 -2.40 -1.78
N VAL A 156 -19.45 -1.33 -1.00
CA VAL A 156 -18.83 -0.09 -1.50
C VAL A 156 -17.32 -0.28 -1.60
N THR A 157 -16.85 -0.54 -2.82
CA THR A 157 -15.42 -0.55 -3.15
C THR A 157 -14.81 0.83 -2.91
N GLY A 158 -13.62 0.88 -2.33
CA GLY A 158 -12.88 2.14 -2.20
C GLY A 158 -12.73 2.87 -3.55
N THR A 159 -12.85 4.19 -3.55
CA THR A 159 -12.78 5.02 -4.77
C THR A 159 -11.37 5.47 -5.11
N ASP A 160 -10.47 5.44 -4.11
CA ASP A 160 -9.05 5.81 -4.16
C ASP A 160 -8.23 4.80 -3.36
N THR A 161 -6.95 4.71 -3.68
CA THR A 161 -5.88 4.01 -2.96
C THR A 161 -5.76 4.36 -1.48
N GLY A 162 -6.28 5.51 -1.06
CA GLY A 162 -6.35 5.92 0.35
C GLY A 162 -7.47 5.22 1.15
N ASP A 163 -8.49 4.70 0.47
CA ASP A 163 -9.72 4.20 1.11
C ASP A 163 -9.95 2.71 0.79
N LEU A 164 -8.85 1.95 0.61
CA LEU A 164 -8.88 0.52 0.33
C LEU A 164 -8.83 -0.31 1.60
N SER A 165 -9.92 -1.00 1.91
CA SER A 165 -9.94 -2.04 2.93
C SER A 165 -9.51 -3.40 2.34
N PRO A 166 -9.14 -4.38 3.18
CA PRO A 166 -8.90 -5.75 2.72
C PRO A 166 -10.05 -6.36 1.91
N GLU A 167 -11.30 -5.98 2.24
CA GLU A 167 -12.52 -6.45 1.57
C GLU A 167 -12.63 -5.94 0.11
N ASP A 168 -11.92 -4.86 -0.25
CA ASP A 168 -11.98 -4.28 -1.61
C ASP A 168 -11.12 -5.04 -2.63
N ILE A 169 -10.19 -5.87 -2.15
CA ILE A 169 -9.24 -6.59 -3.01
C ILE A 169 -9.96 -7.79 -3.61
N GLY A 170 -10.23 -7.72 -4.92
CA GLY A 170 -10.84 -8.81 -5.69
C GLY A 170 -9.81 -9.69 -6.41
N ILE A 171 -8.66 -9.11 -6.76
CA ILE A 171 -7.62 -9.79 -7.53
C ILE A 171 -6.29 -9.63 -6.78
N ILE A 172 -5.53 -10.71 -6.67
CA ILE A 172 -4.18 -10.71 -6.11
C ILE A 172 -3.19 -11.27 -7.14
N ALA A 173 -2.03 -10.64 -7.25
CA ALA A 173 -0.98 -11.04 -8.19
C ALA A 173 0.40 -10.91 -7.55
N ALA A 174 1.37 -11.67 -8.07
CA ALA A 174 2.76 -11.62 -7.64
C ALA A 174 3.73 -11.53 -8.80
N MET A 175 4.77 -10.73 -8.60
CA MET A 175 5.96 -10.63 -9.44
C MET A 175 7.20 -10.69 -8.54
N GLY A 176 8.35 -11.00 -9.09
CA GLY A 176 9.60 -11.00 -8.32
C GLY A 176 10.53 -12.16 -8.61
N ASP A 177 11.31 -12.47 -7.58
CA ASP A 177 12.35 -13.49 -7.56
C ASP A 177 11.91 -14.81 -6.89
N SER A 178 12.89 -15.62 -6.48
CA SER A 178 12.69 -16.93 -5.86
C SER A 178 11.84 -16.90 -4.59
N LEU A 179 11.79 -15.76 -3.89
CA LEU A 179 10.94 -15.60 -2.72
C LEU A 179 9.45 -15.56 -3.08
N ALA A 180 9.09 -14.98 -4.22
CA ALA A 180 7.72 -14.98 -4.71
C ALA A 180 7.32 -16.31 -5.37
N THR A 181 8.26 -17.05 -5.94
CA THR A 181 7.96 -18.38 -6.52
C THR A 181 7.80 -19.48 -5.48
N GLY A 182 8.24 -19.25 -4.24
CA GLY A 182 8.22 -20.28 -3.20
C GLY A 182 9.30 -21.34 -3.39
N THR A 183 10.43 -20.98 -4.02
CA THR A 183 11.55 -21.90 -4.17
C THR A 183 12.15 -22.27 -2.82
N GLY A 184 12.36 -23.56 -2.60
CA GLY A 184 12.88 -24.09 -1.34
C GLY A 184 11.82 -24.38 -0.26
N LEU A 185 10.55 -24.09 -0.53
CA LEU A 185 9.46 -24.55 0.34
C LEU A 185 9.22 -26.05 0.28
N TRP A 186 9.58 -26.70 -0.84
CA TRP A 186 9.69 -28.15 -0.93
C TRP A 186 11.14 -28.56 -0.66
N PRO A 187 11.45 -29.19 0.50
CA PRO A 187 12.80 -29.55 0.87
C PRO A 187 13.48 -30.41 -0.20
N GLN A 188 14.81 -30.29 -0.30
CA GLN A 188 15.66 -31.14 -1.16
C GLN A 188 15.47 -31.00 -2.67
N THR A 189 14.59 -30.12 -3.14
CA THR A 189 14.39 -29.83 -4.57
C THR A 189 14.43 -28.32 -4.82
N ASP A 190 14.63 -27.95 -6.09
CA ASP A 190 14.52 -26.55 -6.54
C ASP A 190 13.16 -26.28 -7.21
N ILE A 191 12.16 -27.10 -6.90
CA ILE A 191 10.80 -26.93 -7.41
C ILE A 191 10.18 -25.68 -6.77
N GLU A 192 9.52 -24.88 -7.59
CA GLU A 192 8.79 -23.69 -7.17
C GLU A 192 7.44 -24.07 -6.57
N PHE A 193 7.31 -23.95 -5.24
CA PHE A 193 6.04 -24.22 -4.56
C PHE A 193 5.21 -22.95 -4.40
N ARG A 194 4.67 -22.47 -5.53
CA ARG A 194 3.91 -21.21 -5.61
C ARG A 194 2.64 -21.22 -4.76
N GLY A 195 1.98 -22.37 -4.63
CA GLY A 195 0.82 -22.56 -3.76
C GLY A 195 1.10 -22.36 -2.27
N ALA A 196 2.37 -22.41 -1.86
CA ALA A 196 2.80 -22.14 -0.50
C ALA A 196 3.59 -20.82 -0.33
N ALA A 197 3.79 -20.07 -1.41
CA ALA A 197 4.58 -18.84 -1.38
C ALA A 197 3.86 -17.72 -0.60
N PHE A 198 4.61 -17.01 0.24
CA PHE A 198 4.07 -15.97 1.12
C PHE A 198 3.23 -14.86 0.44
N PRO A 199 3.52 -14.42 -0.82
CA PRO A 199 2.75 -13.33 -1.41
C PRO A 199 1.33 -13.77 -1.76
N ILE A 200 1.15 -14.88 -2.47
CA ILE A 200 -0.17 -15.24 -3.02
C ILE A 200 -0.50 -16.74 -3.02
N GLY A 201 0.20 -17.58 -2.26
CA GLY A 201 -0.09 -19.02 -2.17
C GLY A 201 -1.40 -19.33 -1.44
N GLY A 202 -2.18 -20.29 -1.93
CA GLY A 202 -3.49 -20.66 -1.38
C GLY A 202 -3.72 -22.16 -1.14
N ASP A 203 -2.69 -22.99 -1.07
CA ASP A 203 -2.85 -24.46 -0.91
C ASP A 203 -3.27 -24.93 0.49
N ALA A 204 -3.40 -24.00 1.44
CA ALA A 204 -3.92 -24.27 2.77
C ALA A 204 -4.74 -23.07 3.24
N THR A 205 -5.53 -23.25 4.30
CA THR A 205 -6.17 -22.13 4.99
C THR A 205 -5.15 -21.36 5.84
N ILE A 206 -5.55 -20.20 6.38
CA ILE A 206 -4.71 -19.41 7.29
C ILE A 206 -4.18 -20.19 8.50
N ASP A 207 -4.95 -21.19 8.98
CA ASP A 207 -4.54 -22.07 10.09
C ASP A 207 -3.40 -23.03 9.70
N GLY A 208 -3.35 -23.44 8.43
CA GLY A 208 -2.33 -24.36 7.93
C GLY A 208 -1.09 -23.64 7.39
N LEU A 209 -1.29 -22.57 6.63
CA LEU A 209 -0.22 -21.77 6.05
C LEU A 209 -0.63 -20.31 5.98
N VAL A 210 0.24 -19.43 6.47
CA VAL A 210 -0.02 -18.00 6.45
C VAL A 210 0.64 -17.39 5.21
N THR A 211 -0.20 -16.90 4.31
CA THR A 211 0.15 -16.11 3.13
C THR A 211 -0.73 -14.87 3.08
N ILE A 212 -0.37 -13.85 2.28
CA ILE A 212 -1.25 -12.68 2.14
C ILE A 212 -2.57 -13.08 1.45
N ALA A 213 -2.55 -14.00 0.48
CA ALA A 213 -3.77 -14.52 -0.13
C ALA A 213 -4.72 -15.15 0.90
N ASN A 214 -4.21 -16.01 1.79
CA ASN A 214 -5.03 -16.66 2.81
C ASN A 214 -5.60 -15.66 3.82
N ILE A 215 -4.83 -14.64 4.19
CA ILE A 215 -5.34 -13.55 5.05
C ILE A 215 -6.45 -12.78 4.35
N LEU A 216 -6.28 -12.42 3.08
CA LEU A 216 -7.30 -11.71 2.30
C LEU A 216 -8.55 -12.55 2.06
N HIS A 217 -8.41 -13.88 1.98
CA HIS A 217 -9.53 -14.80 1.80
C HIS A 217 -10.55 -14.74 2.96
N GLU A 218 -10.10 -14.41 4.16
CA GLU A 218 -10.97 -14.18 5.33
C GLU A 218 -11.88 -12.95 5.17
N PHE A 219 -11.46 -11.99 4.33
CA PHE A 219 -12.24 -10.78 4.02
C PHE A 219 -13.07 -10.97 2.74
N ASN A 220 -12.50 -11.59 1.72
CA ASN A 220 -13.12 -11.85 0.42
C ASN A 220 -12.87 -13.30 -0.05
N ASP A 221 -13.90 -14.13 0.01
CA ASP A 221 -13.87 -15.54 -0.38
C ASP A 221 -13.80 -15.76 -1.91
N LYS A 222 -14.00 -14.70 -2.71
CA LYS A 222 -13.93 -14.73 -4.18
C LYS A 222 -12.63 -14.13 -4.71
N LEU A 223 -11.54 -14.24 -3.95
CA LEU A 223 -10.23 -13.73 -4.35
C LEU A 223 -9.68 -14.49 -5.57
N ILE A 224 -9.33 -13.76 -6.62
CA ILE A 224 -8.83 -14.33 -7.89
C ILE A 224 -7.32 -14.09 -8.03
N GLY A 225 -6.63 -14.98 -8.75
CA GLY A 225 -5.20 -14.88 -9.00
C GLY A 225 -4.31 -15.63 -8.00
N VAL A 226 -4.92 -16.25 -6.99
CA VAL A 226 -4.27 -17.10 -5.99
C VAL A 226 -3.47 -18.22 -6.65
N SER A 227 -2.28 -18.50 -6.12
CA SER A 227 -1.43 -19.59 -6.61
C SER A 227 -1.78 -20.91 -5.94
N HIS A 228 -1.74 -21.98 -6.73
CA HIS A 228 -1.95 -23.35 -6.28
C HIS A 228 -0.96 -24.32 -6.91
N GLY A 229 -0.52 -25.28 -6.10
CA GLY A 229 0.39 -26.34 -6.52
C GLY A 229 1.83 -25.88 -6.72
N MET A 230 2.57 -26.74 -7.43
CA MET A 230 4.00 -26.62 -7.69
C MET A 230 4.26 -26.51 -9.19
N GLY A 231 5.21 -25.67 -9.57
CA GLY A 231 5.63 -25.54 -10.97
C GLY A 231 5.96 -24.10 -11.36
N THR A 232 6.51 -23.98 -12.57
CA THR A 232 6.83 -22.69 -13.17
C THR A 232 5.59 -21.93 -13.62
N LYS A 233 5.72 -20.61 -13.82
CA LYS A 233 4.63 -19.79 -14.38
C LYS A 233 4.08 -20.31 -15.71
N PHE A 234 4.86 -21.08 -16.48
CA PHE A 234 4.44 -21.64 -17.77
C PHE A 234 3.68 -22.97 -17.63
N GLN A 235 3.87 -23.67 -16.52
CA GLN A 235 3.19 -24.94 -16.23
C GLN A 235 1.87 -24.72 -15.49
N LEU A 236 1.76 -23.64 -14.70
CA LEU A 236 0.56 -23.33 -13.96
C LEU A 236 -0.49 -22.59 -14.80
N PRO A 237 -1.79 -22.75 -14.48
CA PRO A 237 -2.88 -22.11 -15.22
C PRO A 237 -2.76 -20.59 -15.33
N TYR A 238 -3.23 -20.03 -16.45
CA TYR A 238 -3.19 -18.59 -16.74
C TYR A 238 -3.96 -17.72 -15.73
N HIS A 239 -4.95 -18.28 -15.04
CA HIS A 239 -5.71 -17.57 -14.03
C HIS A 239 -4.95 -17.41 -12.70
N GLN A 240 -3.85 -18.13 -12.49
CA GLN A 240 -2.95 -17.90 -11.37
C GLN A 240 -1.95 -16.79 -11.73
N LEU A 241 -1.94 -15.72 -10.95
CA LEU A 241 -1.28 -14.47 -11.31
C LEU A 241 0.08 -14.29 -10.62
N ASN A 242 0.71 -15.38 -10.22
CA ASN A 242 2.11 -15.37 -9.81
C ASN A 242 3.00 -15.57 -11.04
N VAL A 243 3.50 -14.47 -11.57
CA VAL A 243 4.39 -14.43 -12.74
C VAL A 243 5.85 -14.22 -12.35
N ALA A 244 6.17 -14.32 -11.04
CA ALA A 244 7.54 -14.28 -10.55
C ALA A 244 8.41 -15.38 -11.16
N GLU A 245 9.73 -15.19 -11.18
CA GLU A 245 10.68 -16.16 -11.76
C GLU A 245 11.87 -16.34 -10.81
N SER A 246 12.23 -17.59 -10.54
CA SER A 246 13.42 -17.87 -9.74
C SER A 246 14.68 -17.38 -10.41
N GLY A 247 15.56 -16.74 -9.64
CA GLY A 247 16.76 -16.10 -10.17
C GLY A 247 16.54 -14.76 -10.88
N ALA A 248 15.30 -14.25 -10.94
CA ALA A 248 15.03 -12.93 -11.48
C ALA A 248 15.76 -11.83 -10.70
N THR A 249 16.30 -10.88 -11.43
CA THR A 249 16.85 -9.61 -10.93
C THR A 249 15.95 -8.45 -11.36
N SER A 250 16.08 -7.29 -10.75
CA SER A 250 15.31 -6.07 -11.09
C SER A 250 15.25 -5.75 -12.58
N SER A 251 16.34 -6.01 -13.33
CA SER A 251 16.42 -5.85 -14.79
C SER A 251 15.42 -6.70 -15.59
N SER A 252 14.93 -7.81 -15.03
CA SER A 252 14.00 -8.74 -15.70
C SER A 252 12.52 -8.48 -15.35
N VAL A 253 12.25 -7.65 -14.35
CA VAL A 253 10.89 -7.35 -13.88
C VAL A 253 9.98 -6.75 -14.97
N PRO A 254 10.46 -5.96 -15.97
CA PRO A 254 9.60 -5.47 -17.04
C PRO A 254 8.93 -6.57 -17.85
N LEU A 255 9.59 -7.71 -18.04
CA LEU A 255 9.02 -8.86 -18.75
C LEU A 255 7.91 -9.51 -17.92
N GLN A 256 8.09 -9.60 -16.61
CA GLN A 256 7.05 -10.09 -15.70
C GLN A 256 5.85 -9.13 -15.67
N ALA A 257 6.07 -7.81 -15.71
CA ALA A 257 4.98 -6.82 -15.76
C ALA A 257 4.13 -6.99 -17.04
N LYS A 258 4.79 -7.15 -18.19
CA LYS A 258 4.13 -7.40 -19.49
C LYS A 258 3.32 -8.70 -19.46
N GLU A 259 3.89 -9.77 -18.90
CA GLU A 259 3.20 -11.05 -18.74
C GLU A 259 2.01 -10.96 -17.78
N LEU A 260 2.12 -10.22 -16.67
CA LEU A 260 1.00 -10.03 -15.74
C LEU A 260 -0.18 -9.31 -16.41
N VAL A 261 0.09 -8.18 -17.09
CA VAL A 261 -0.94 -7.43 -17.82
C VAL A 261 -1.59 -8.29 -18.89
N LYS A 262 -0.80 -9.10 -19.61
CA LYS A 262 -1.32 -10.06 -20.59
C LYS A 262 -2.27 -11.09 -19.94
N ARG A 263 -1.90 -11.67 -18.79
CA ARG A 263 -2.75 -12.64 -18.09
C ARG A 263 -4.01 -12.01 -17.55
N LEU A 264 -3.92 -10.83 -16.94
CA LEU A 264 -5.07 -10.06 -16.48
C LEU A 264 -6.05 -9.84 -17.63
N ASN A 265 -5.60 -9.33 -18.77
CA ASN A 265 -6.46 -9.09 -19.95
C ASN A 265 -7.08 -10.36 -20.54
N ALA A 266 -6.53 -11.55 -20.24
CA ALA A 266 -7.07 -12.83 -20.69
C ALA A 266 -8.14 -13.41 -19.74
N LEU A 267 -8.30 -12.86 -18.53
CA LEU A 267 -9.31 -13.30 -17.58
C LEU A 267 -10.70 -12.91 -18.10
N ARG A 268 -11.49 -13.91 -18.50
CA ARG A 268 -12.87 -13.72 -18.99
C ARG A 268 -13.92 -13.66 -17.87
N GLU A 269 -13.56 -14.13 -16.68
CA GLU A 269 -14.50 -14.41 -15.59
C GLU A 269 -14.80 -13.21 -14.68
N VAL A 270 -14.14 -12.06 -14.92
CA VAL A 270 -14.24 -10.87 -14.07
C VAL A 270 -14.27 -9.62 -14.92
N ASP A 271 -15.10 -8.65 -14.56
CA ASP A 271 -14.85 -7.28 -14.99
C ASP A 271 -13.62 -6.77 -14.23
N ILE A 272 -12.42 -6.99 -14.80
CA ILE A 272 -11.12 -6.57 -14.27
C ILE A 272 -11.13 -5.07 -13.92
N ASN A 273 -12.04 -4.29 -14.52
CA ASN A 273 -12.19 -2.86 -14.29
C ASN A 273 -13.02 -2.53 -13.04
N SER A 274 -13.74 -3.50 -12.47
CA SER A 274 -14.63 -3.31 -11.32
C SER A 274 -13.97 -3.60 -9.97
N GLY A 275 -13.03 -4.56 -9.90
CA GLY A 275 -12.32 -4.95 -8.67
C GLY A 275 -10.95 -4.25 -8.51
N TRP A 276 -10.46 -4.13 -7.27
CA TRP A 276 -9.09 -3.71 -7.02
C TRP A 276 -8.12 -4.89 -7.14
N THR A 277 -7.01 -4.65 -7.84
CA THR A 277 -5.90 -5.61 -7.97
C THR A 277 -4.78 -5.24 -7.00
N MET A 278 -4.45 -6.14 -6.08
CA MET A 278 -3.23 -6.04 -5.26
C MET A 278 -2.08 -6.77 -5.97
N VAL A 279 -1.02 -6.04 -6.33
CA VAL A 279 0.18 -6.61 -6.95
C VAL A 279 1.33 -6.55 -5.95
N ILE A 280 1.81 -7.71 -5.50
CA ILE A 280 2.95 -7.81 -4.60
C ILE A 280 4.21 -8.13 -5.42
N ILE A 281 5.17 -7.22 -5.44
CA ILE A 281 6.43 -7.37 -6.16
C ILE A 281 7.54 -7.60 -5.14
N THR A 282 8.18 -8.77 -5.14
CA THR A 282 9.29 -9.07 -4.21
C THR A 282 10.59 -9.27 -4.97
N ILE A 283 11.51 -8.32 -4.89
CA ILE A 283 12.71 -8.33 -5.72
C ILE A 283 13.94 -7.89 -4.95
N GLY A 284 15.09 -8.41 -5.36
CA GLY A 284 16.40 -7.97 -4.91
C GLY A 284 17.13 -8.93 -3.98
N THR A 285 16.47 -9.97 -3.49
CA THR A 285 17.15 -11.00 -2.69
C THR A 285 18.19 -11.71 -3.55
N GLU A 286 17.83 -12.04 -4.80
CA GLU A 286 18.75 -12.60 -5.79
C GLU A 286 19.92 -11.66 -6.11
N GLU A 287 19.65 -10.36 -6.29
CA GLU A 287 20.71 -9.38 -6.58
C GLU A 287 21.69 -9.20 -5.44
N ILE A 288 21.20 -9.06 -4.20
CA ILE A 288 22.07 -8.98 -3.03
C ILE A 288 22.87 -10.27 -2.86
N CYS A 289 22.28 -11.42 -3.18
CA CYS A 289 22.89 -12.70 -2.89
C CYS A 289 23.91 -13.15 -3.94
N LYS A 290 23.60 -12.95 -5.23
CA LYS A 290 24.42 -13.42 -6.36
C LYS A 290 25.43 -12.39 -6.83
N VAL A 291 25.10 -11.10 -6.82
CA VAL A 291 25.93 -10.05 -7.47
C VAL A 291 26.22 -8.83 -6.59
N CYS A 292 25.62 -8.73 -5.40
CA CYS A 292 25.75 -7.61 -4.46
C CYS A 292 25.59 -6.22 -5.09
N ARG A 293 24.56 -6.05 -5.92
CA ARG A 293 24.35 -4.82 -6.68
C ARG A 293 23.13 -4.05 -6.17
N ALA A 294 23.20 -2.72 -6.33
CA ALA A 294 22.03 -1.85 -6.30
C ALA A 294 20.97 -2.31 -7.33
N PRO A 295 19.68 -1.97 -7.11
CA PRO A 295 18.65 -2.31 -8.08
C PRO A 295 18.86 -1.55 -9.39
N ASP A 296 18.44 -2.17 -10.48
CA ASP A 296 18.19 -1.51 -11.75
C ASP A 296 16.94 -0.62 -11.62
N TYR A 297 17.18 0.65 -11.29
CA TYR A 297 16.12 1.62 -11.08
C TYR A 297 15.27 1.82 -12.33
N ASP A 298 15.87 1.84 -13.51
CA ASP A 298 15.17 2.14 -14.76
C ASP A 298 14.25 0.98 -15.16
N ALA A 299 14.71 -0.27 -14.98
CA ALA A 299 13.86 -1.44 -15.18
C ALA A 299 12.69 -1.51 -14.17
N LEU A 300 12.93 -1.18 -12.90
CA LEU A 300 11.84 -1.11 -11.91
C LEU A 300 10.84 0.00 -12.27
N LEU A 301 11.32 1.15 -12.72
CA LEU A 301 10.46 2.24 -13.18
C LEU A 301 9.64 1.82 -14.41
N GLU A 302 10.26 1.22 -15.44
CA GLU A 302 9.56 0.70 -16.62
C GLU A 302 8.46 -0.29 -16.21
N SER A 303 8.79 -1.23 -15.31
CA SER A 303 7.84 -2.22 -14.80
C SER A 303 6.62 -1.56 -14.17
N LEU A 304 6.83 -0.58 -13.30
CA LEU A 304 5.75 0.13 -12.62
C LEU A 304 4.93 0.99 -13.59
N LEU A 305 5.55 1.57 -14.62
CA LEU A 305 4.85 2.29 -15.69
C LEU A 305 3.98 1.36 -16.54
N ILE A 306 4.46 0.15 -16.85
CA ILE A 306 3.68 -0.88 -17.55
C ILE A 306 2.45 -1.26 -16.71
N LEU A 307 2.61 -1.50 -15.41
CA LEU A 307 1.49 -1.81 -14.52
C LEU A 307 0.52 -0.62 -14.40
N ASN A 308 1.05 0.60 -14.28
CA ASN A 308 0.24 1.81 -14.25
C ASN A 308 -0.62 1.91 -15.49
N GLN A 309 -0.06 1.75 -16.68
CA GLN A 309 -0.83 1.82 -17.94
C GLN A 309 -1.77 0.62 -18.14
N GLY A 310 -1.34 -0.58 -17.75
CA GLY A 310 -2.05 -1.83 -18.03
C GLY A 310 -3.12 -2.23 -17.02
N ILE A 311 -3.15 -1.62 -15.84
CA ILE A 311 -4.11 -1.97 -14.77
C ILE A 311 -4.90 -0.73 -14.35
N GLN A 312 -6.23 -0.86 -14.35
CA GLN A 312 -7.14 0.26 -14.08
C GLN A 312 -7.16 0.66 -12.60
N ASN A 313 -7.34 -0.34 -11.72
CA ASN A 313 -7.44 -0.19 -10.26
C ASN A 313 -6.36 -1.07 -9.60
N ALA A 314 -5.26 -0.47 -9.15
CA ALA A 314 -4.15 -1.22 -8.58
C ALA A 314 -3.62 -0.63 -7.27
N LEU A 315 -3.36 -1.51 -6.32
CA LEU A 315 -2.48 -1.26 -5.19
C LEU A 315 -1.22 -2.10 -5.38
N VAL A 316 -0.12 -1.45 -5.77
CA VAL A 316 1.18 -2.10 -5.98
C VAL A 316 2.00 -1.99 -4.71
N ILE A 317 2.44 -3.13 -4.20
CA ILE A 317 3.29 -3.24 -3.01
C ILE A 317 4.66 -3.75 -3.47
N LEU A 318 5.62 -2.83 -3.56
CA LEU A 318 6.99 -3.14 -3.95
C LEU A 318 7.82 -3.43 -2.71
N VAL A 319 8.26 -4.67 -2.55
CA VAL A 319 9.03 -5.17 -1.41
C VAL A 319 10.46 -5.49 -1.87
N GLY A 320 11.42 -4.88 -1.18
CA GLY A 320 12.84 -5.08 -1.46
C GLY A 320 13.42 -6.34 -0.84
N PRO A 321 14.76 -6.46 -0.84
CA PRO A 321 15.49 -7.63 -0.38
C PRO A 321 15.17 -8.01 1.06
N ILE A 322 15.30 -9.30 1.37
CA ILE A 322 15.09 -9.79 2.72
C ILE A 322 16.20 -9.35 3.67
N HIS A 323 15.79 -8.97 4.88
CA HIS A 323 16.66 -8.67 6.01
C HIS A 323 16.21 -9.44 7.21
N VAL A 324 16.87 -10.57 7.45
CA VAL A 324 16.56 -11.45 8.58
C VAL A 324 17.62 -11.25 9.64
N SER A 325 17.22 -10.87 10.85
CA SER A 325 18.15 -10.55 11.93
C SER A 325 17.72 -11.15 13.26
N SER A 326 18.67 -11.27 14.18
CA SER A 326 18.35 -11.57 15.58
C SER A 326 17.56 -10.41 16.20
N SER A 327 16.67 -10.72 17.15
CA SER A 327 16.00 -9.71 17.97
C SER A 327 16.98 -8.85 18.76
N TYR A 328 18.13 -9.40 19.13
CA TYR A 328 19.18 -8.73 19.91
C TYR A 328 20.19 -7.96 19.04
N HIS A 329 20.38 -8.38 17.79
CA HIS A 329 21.36 -7.83 16.85
C HIS A 329 20.69 -7.51 15.51
N ARG A 330 19.93 -6.42 15.46
CA ARG A 330 19.04 -6.10 14.33
C ARG A 330 19.76 -5.58 13.09
N GLU A 331 20.95 -5.02 13.26
CA GLU A 331 21.74 -4.50 12.14
C GLU A 331 22.40 -5.61 11.32
N ALA A 332 22.57 -6.81 11.90
CA ALA A 332 23.21 -7.93 11.25
C ALA A 332 22.19 -8.74 10.43
N ASN A 333 22.31 -8.66 9.10
CA ASN A 333 21.50 -9.47 8.19
C ASN A 333 22.11 -10.87 8.04
N LEU A 334 21.40 -11.91 8.48
CA LEU A 334 21.81 -13.31 8.34
C LEU A 334 21.91 -13.78 6.89
N LEU A 335 21.29 -13.05 5.95
CA LEU A 335 21.43 -13.32 4.52
C LEU A 335 22.89 -13.19 4.07
N LYS A 336 23.66 -12.26 4.65
CA LYS A 336 25.06 -11.99 4.29
C LYS A 336 25.90 -13.27 4.33
N SER A 337 25.83 -14.04 5.42
CA SER A 337 26.62 -15.26 5.61
C SER A 337 26.10 -16.47 4.84
N ARG A 338 25.03 -16.33 4.04
CA ARG A 338 24.42 -17.42 3.24
C ARG A 338 24.56 -17.19 1.74
N CYS A 339 25.15 -16.07 1.35
CA CYS A 339 25.16 -15.59 -0.01
C CYS A 339 26.58 -15.55 -0.55
N ALA A 340 26.79 -16.19 -1.70
CA ALA A 340 28.12 -16.32 -2.31
C ALA A 340 28.80 -14.95 -2.50
N CYS A 341 28.06 -13.93 -2.92
CA CYS A 341 28.65 -12.62 -3.15
C CYS A 341 28.92 -11.82 -1.85
N SER A 342 28.03 -11.92 -0.85
CA SER A 342 28.06 -11.03 0.33
C SER A 342 28.78 -11.62 1.55
N MET A 343 29.10 -12.92 1.55
CA MET A 343 29.77 -13.61 2.65
C MET A 343 31.08 -12.92 3.06
N ASP A 344 31.92 -12.58 2.07
CA ASP A 344 33.23 -11.96 2.28
C ASP A 344 33.20 -10.42 2.30
N LYS A 345 32.02 -9.81 2.21
CA LYS A 345 31.90 -8.34 2.22
C LYS A 345 31.92 -7.80 3.64
N SER A 346 32.33 -6.55 3.78
CA SER A 346 32.27 -5.85 5.08
C SER A 346 30.83 -5.47 5.43
N ASP A 347 30.53 -5.35 6.73
CA ASP A 347 29.20 -4.88 7.16
C ASP A 347 28.92 -3.44 6.70
N LYS A 348 29.97 -2.62 6.58
CA LYS A 348 29.88 -1.27 6.00
C LYS A 348 29.38 -1.32 4.55
N PHE A 349 29.96 -2.19 3.73
CA PHE A 349 29.52 -2.39 2.35
C PHE A 349 28.04 -2.82 2.29
N MET A 350 27.62 -3.75 3.13
CA MET A 350 26.21 -4.20 3.18
C MET A 350 25.25 -3.07 3.61
N LYS A 351 25.67 -2.23 4.56
CA LYS A 351 24.91 -1.04 4.97
C LYS A 351 24.81 -0.01 3.84
N GLU A 352 25.87 0.20 3.07
CA GLU A 352 25.87 1.10 1.90
C GLU A 352 24.94 0.57 0.80
N LEU A 353 25.04 -0.71 0.48
CA LEU A 353 24.15 -1.37 -0.49
C LEU A 353 22.67 -1.26 -0.07
N SER A 354 22.36 -1.52 1.19
CA SER A 354 21.00 -1.34 1.75
C SER A 354 20.49 0.11 1.61
N LYS A 355 21.37 1.11 1.76
CA LYS A 355 21.03 2.52 1.53
C LYS A 355 20.73 2.81 0.05
N GLU A 356 21.45 2.18 -0.89
CA GLU A 356 21.18 2.33 -2.33
C GLU A 356 19.81 1.77 -2.70
N TRP A 357 19.47 0.57 -2.21
CA TRP A 357 18.13 -0.01 -2.32
C TRP A 357 17.06 0.91 -1.74
N THR A 358 17.29 1.42 -0.53
CA THR A 358 16.37 2.37 0.13
C THR A 358 16.17 3.63 -0.71
N LYS A 359 17.25 4.23 -1.23
CA LYS A 359 17.21 5.44 -2.05
C LYS A 359 16.42 5.20 -3.34
N ALA A 360 16.64 4.08 -4.02
CA ALA A 360 15.92 3.73 -5.22
C ALA A 360 14.41 3.60 -4.96
N PHE A 361 14.00 2.88 -3.91
CA PHE A 361 12.60 2.66 -3.58
C PHE A 361 11.88 3.94 -3.16
N VAL A 362 12.53 4.78 -2.36
CA VAL A 362 12.00 6.11 -1.99
C VAL A 362 11.82 6.97 -3.24
N ARG A 363 12.77 6.94 -4.17
CA ARG A 363 12.69 7.68 -5.43
C ARG A 363 11.55 7.17 -6.33
N LEU A 364 11.36 5.85 -6.43
CA LEU A 364 10.23 5.26 -7.16
C LEU A 364 8.90 5.69 -6.55
N GLN A 365 8.74 5.59 -5.23
CA GLN A 365 7.49 6.03 -4.58
C GLN A 365 7.22 7.52 -4.82
N ALA A 366 8.25 8.37 -4.68
CA ALA A 366 8.12 9.80 -4.94
C ALA A 366 7.76 10.11 -6.40
N HIS A 367 8.21 9.31 -7.37
CA HIS A 367 7.86 9.47 -8.78
C HIS A 367 6.35 9.30 -9.02
N PHE A 368 5.72 8.28 -8.42
CA PHE A 368 4.29 8.02 -8.56
C PHE A 368 3.39 8.96 -7.74
N GLU A 369 3.96 9.76 -6.85
CA GLU A 369 3.23 10.82 -6.14
C GLU A 369 3.29 12.19 -6.85
N GLN A 370 4.01 12.30 -7.97
CA GLN A 370 4.07 13.54 -8.75
C GLN A 370 2.72 13.86 -9.41
N PRO A 371 2.26 15.13 -9.44
CA PRO A 371 0.92 15.48 -9.92
C PRO A 371 0.55 14.96 -11.33
N TYR A 372 1.52 14.88 -12.24
CA TYR A 372 1.31 14.45 -13.63
C TYR A 372 1.35 12.93 -13.84
N ILE A 373 1.87 12.18 -12.85
CA ILE A 373 1.99 10.72 -12.88
C ILE A 373 0.94 10.07 -11.97
N LYS A 374 0.64 10.74 -10.85
CA LYS A 374 -0.27 10.27 -9.83
C LYS A 374 -1.66 10.00 -10.40
N ARG A 375 -2.18 8.81 -10.10
CA ARG A 375 -3.53 8.39 -10.43
C ARG A 375 -4.26 8.00 -9.16
N GLN A 376 -5.51 8.43 -9.04
CA GLN A 376 -6.37 8.08 -7.90
C GLN A 376 -6.54 6.56 -7.75
N LYS A 377 -6.59 5.83 -8.86
CA LYS A 377 -6.79 4.37 -8.86
C LYS A 377 -5.52 3.55 -9.04
N PHE A 378 -4.35 4.15 -8.88
CA PHE A 378 -3.07 3.44 -8.93
C PHE A 378 -2.17 3.92 -7.79
N GLY A 379 -1.91 3.05 -6.82
CA GLY A 379 -1.13 3.36 -5.63
C GLY A 379 0.14 2.54 -5.58
N LEU A 380 1.26 3.16 -5.23
CA LEU A 380 2.54 2.49 -5.00
C LEU A 380 2.94 2.62 -3.52
N LEU A 381 3.07 1.49 -2.84
CA LEU A 381 3.73 1.40 -1.54
C LEU A 381 5.08 0.71 -1.70
N ALA A 382 6.17 1.48 -1.53
CA ALA A 382 7.52 0.96 -1.61
C ALA A 382 8.07 0.66 -0.21
N LEU A 383 8.30 -0.63 0.06
CA LEU A 383 8.92 -1.15 1.27
C LEU A 383 10.36 -1.59 0.91
N PRO A 384 11.39 -0.78 1.23
CA PRO A 384 12.74 -0.99 0.71
C PRO A 384 13.41 -2.28 1.14
N MET A 385 12.93 -2.91 2.22
CA MET A 385 13.45 -4.16 2.76
C MET A 385 12.31 -4.94 3.43
N LEU A 386 12.33 -6.27 3.29
CA LEU A 386 11.47 -7.18 4.06
C LEU A 386 12.18 -7.54 5.37
N THR A 387 11.82 -6.88 6.48
CA THR A 387 12.57 -6.97 7.74
C THR A 387 11.98 -7.98 8.73
N ILE A 388 12.62 -9.13 8.88
CA ILE A 388 12.18 -10.19 9.79
C ILE A 388 13.13 -10.28 11.00
N THR A 389 12.60 -10.01 12.20
CA THR A 389 13.33 -10.18 13.46
C THR A 389 12.87 -11.43 14.21
N SER A 390 13.81 -12.22 14.72
CA SER A 390 13.52 -13.43 15.48
C SER A 390 14.56 -13.69 16.58
N ARG A 391 14.19 -14.36 17.67
CA ARG A 391 15.16 -14.87 18.66
C ARG A 391 16.06 -15.95 18.06
N TYR A 392 15.50 -16.77 17.16
CA TYR A 392 16.17 -17.86 16.47
C TYR A 392 16.11 -17.66 14.94
N PRO A 393 16.78 -16.63 14.39
CA PRO A 393 16.64 -16.23 12.99
C PRO A 393 17.17 -17.28 12.01
N SER A 394 18.16 -18.09 12.39
CA SER A 394 18.67 -19.18 11.57
C SER A 394 17.60 -20.23 11.25
N SER A 395 16.63 -20.45 12.16
CA SER A 395 15.53 -21.41 11.97
C SER A 395 14.52 -21.00 10.88
N LEU A 396 14.66 -19.79 10.31
CA LEU A 396 13.78 -19.28 9.25
C LEU A 396 14.31 -19.58 7.84
N PHE A 397 15.55 -20.06 7.75
CA PHE A 397 16.18 -20.42 6.49
C PHE A 397 16.22 -21.93 6.31
N ILE A 398 16.36 -22.34 5.06
CA ILE A 398 16.83 -23.68 4.72
C ILE A 398 18.33 -23.76 5.07
N PRO A 399 18.81 -24.86 5.69
CA PRO A 399 20.22 -25.02 6.01
C PRO A 399 21.13 -24.75 4.81
N ASN A 400 22.13 -23.89 4.99
CA ASN A 400 23.14 -23.49 4.00
C ASN A 400 22.61 -22.89 2.68
N ARG A 401 21.32 -22.54 2.60
CA ARG A 401 20.77 -21.84 1.42
C ARG A 401 20.24 -20.46 1.80
N PRO A 402 20.33 -19.47 0.91
CA PRO A 402 19.78 -18.13 1.12
C PRO A 402 18.27 -18.06 0.85
N LEU A 403 17.54 -19.12 1.19
CA LEU A 403 16.10 -19.27 0.92
C LEU A 403 15.35 -19.45 2.25
N LEU A 404 14.21 -18.78 2.37
CA LEU A 404 13.33 -18.95 3.52
C LEU A 404 12.68 -20.34 3.46
N ASN A 405 12.55 -20.98 4.62
CA ASN A 405 11.74 -22.18 4.77
C ASN A 405 10.27 -21.79 5.03
N ARG A 406 9.40 -22.79 5.23
CA ARG A 406 7.96 -22.57 5.54
C ARG A 406 7.74 -21.58 6.68
N LYS A 407 8.50 -21.68 7.77
CA LYS A 407 8.42 -20.76 8.92
C LYS A 407 8.85 -19.33 8.54
N GLY A 408 9.91 -19.20 7.75
CA GLY A 408 10.36 -17.91 7.22
C GLY A 408 9.30 -17.24 6.33
N HIS A 409 8.66 -18.00 5.44
CA HIS A 409 7.56 -17.49 4.61
C HIS A 409 6.35 -17.04 5.44
N THR A 410 5.95 -17.80 6.47
CA THR A 410 4.90 -17.37 7.42
C THR A 410 5.25 -16.03 8.06
N TYR A 411 6.52 -15.82 8.46
CA TYR A 411 6.96 -14.57 9.08
C TYR A 411 7.00 -13.41 8.08
N ALA A 412 7.36 -13.69 6.82
CA ALA A 412 7.30 -12.71 5.73
C ALA A 412 5.86 -12.24 5.49
N ALA A 413 4.91 -13.17 5.40
CA ALA A 413 3.48 -12.84 5.26
C ALA A 413 2.96 -12.03 6.44
N LYS A 414 3.26 -12.46 7.67
CA LYS A 414 2.87 -11.75 8.90
C LYS A 414 3.43 -10.34 8.97
N TRP A 415 4.72 -10.20 8.69
CA TRP A 415 5.39 -8.89 8.66
C TRP A 415 4.72 -7.97 7.64
N LEU A 416 4.51 -8.47 6.41
CA LEU A 416 3.94 -7.67 5.34
C LEU A 416 2.50 -7.27 5.69
N TRP A 417 1.67 -8.20 6.16
CA TRP A 417 0.31 -7.90 6.60
C TRP A 417 0.28 -6.82 7.70
N ASN A 418 1.02 -7.04 8.78
CA ASN A 418 1.07 -6.08 9.89
C ASN A 418 1.58 -4.72 9.42
N ARG A 419 2.54 -4.71 8.48
CA ARG A 419 3.04 -3.48 7.87
C ARG A 419 1.99 -2.76 7.03
N LEU A 420 1.16 -3.48 6.28
CA LEU A 420 0.07 -2.92 5.49
C LEU A 420 -1.04 -2.33 6.37
N ILE A 421 -1.35 -2.94 7.51
CA ILE A 421 -2.42 -2.48 8.40
C ILE A 421 -1.97 -1.35 9.33
N THR A 422 -0.76 -1.44 9.89
CA THR A 422 -0.28 -0.48 10.89
C THR A 422 0.59 0.62 10.28
N GLY A 423 1.08 0.45 9.06
CA GLY A 423 1.84 1.46 8.32
C GLY A 423 3.21 1.74 8.96
N PRO A 424 3.76 2.97 8.82
CA PRO A 424 5.10 3.34 9.28
C PRO A 424 5.35 3.11 10.77
N THR A 425 4.29 3.14 11.58
CA THR A 425 4.35 2.95 13.03
C THR A 425 4.49 1.49 13.46
N TYR A 426 4.47 0.53 12.53
CA TYR A 426 4.79 -0.87 12.84
C TYR A 426 6.20 -0.96 13.42
N ASN A 427 6.28 -1.15 14.74
CA ASN A 427 7.54 -1.14 15.44
C ASN A 427 7.98 -2.56 15.79
N LEU A 428 8.91 -3.10 15.00
CA LEU A 428 9.60 -4.36 15.27
C LEU A 428 10.45 -4.31 16.56
N SER A 429 10.56 -3.16 17.21
CA SER A 429 11.40 -3.02 18.40
C SER A 429 10.78 -3.60 19.67
N SER A 430 9.45 -3.67 19.74
CA SER A 430 8.70 -4.08 20.93
C SER A 430 8.18 -5.52 20.86
N THR A 431 8.19 -6.16 19.70
CA THR A 431 7.61 -7.49 19.50
C THR A 431 8.53 -8.41 18.70
N VAL A 432 8.66 -9.67 19.13
CA VAL A 432 9.25 -10.73 18.31
C VAL A 432 8.15 -11.21 17.36
N LEU A 433 8.40 -11.29 16.04
CA LEU A 433 7.38 -11.70 15.05
C LEU A 433 6.71 -13.04 15.39
N SER A 434 7.41 -13.94 16.10
CA SER A 434 6.86 -15.20 16.57
C SER A 434 5.72 -15.05 17.60
N GLN A 435 5.77 -14.00 18.41
CA GLN A 435 4.85 -13.71 19.52
C GLN A 435 3.90 -12.54 19.23
N ASP A 436 4.14 -11.82 18.13
CA ASP A 436 3.29 -10.71 17.72
C ASP A 436 1.89 -11.22 17.33
N SER A 437 0.86 -10.40 17.43
CA SER A 437 -0.47 -10.76 16.89
C SER A 437 -0.56 -10.33 15.43
N TYR A 438 -1.49 -10.92 14.67
CA TYR A 438 -1.93 -10.28 13.44
C TYR A 438 -2.82 -9.09 13.80
N TYR A 439 -2.57 -7.94 13.18
CA TYR A 439 -3.42 -6.77 13.39
C TYR A 439 -4.65 -6.82 12.49
N CYS A 440 -5.81 -6.51 13.08
CA CYS A 440 -7.02 -6.22 12.32
C CYS A 440 -7.06 -4.76 11.89
N PRO A 441 -7.70 -4.43 10.75
CA PRO A 441 -7.95 -3.04 10.40
C PRO A 441 -8.83 -2.40 11.47
N SER A 442 -8.57 -1.13 11.81
CA SER A 442 -9.29 -0.47 12.91
C SER A 442 -10.60 0.14 12.43
N MET A 443 -11.58 0.27 13.32
CA MET A 443 -12.86 0.92 12.99
C MET A 443 -12.69 2.39 12.55
N GLY A 444 -11.70 3.10 13.10
CA GLY A 444 -11.42 4.50 12.73
C GLY A 444 -10.60 4.67 11.45
N CYS A 445 -9.90 3.63 11.00
CA CYS A 445 -9.17 3.60 9.74
C CYS A 445 -9.09 2.15 9.22
N PRO A 446 -10.13 1.68 8.52
CA PRO A 446 -10.23 0.30 8.06
C PRO A 446 -9.48 0.06 6.74
N TYR A 447 -8.46 0.88 6.46
CA TYR A 447 -7.77 0.91 5.18
C TYR A 447 -6.31 0.47 5.29
N PHE A 448 -5.77 -0.09 4.20
CA PHE A 448 -4.34 -0.26 4.05
C PHE A 448 -3.63 1.08 4.18
N ARG A 449 -2.51 1.11 4.91
CA ARG A 449 -1.73 2.32 5.10
C ARG A 449 -0.89 2.59 3.86
N THR A 450 -1.35 3.56 3.08
CA THR A 450 -0.72 3.99 1.84
C THR A 450 -0.21 5.42 1.97
N PRO A 451 0.64 5.91 1.05
CA PRO A 451 1.02 7.31 1.03
C PRO A 451 -0.20 8.25 0.93
N ALA A 452 -1.26 7.84 0.24
CA ALA A 452 -2.49 8.61 0.05
C ALA A 452 -3.24 8.91 1.36
N ASN A 453 -3.31 7.96 2.29
CA ASN A 453 -4.05 8.14 3.56
C ASN A 453 -3.19 8.48 4.78
N ARG A 454 -1.88 8.68 4.59
CA ARG A 454 -0.92 8.89 5.69
C ARG A 454 -1.29 10.03 6.64
N GLN A 455 -1.97 11.07 6.15
CA GLN A 455 -2.28 12.26 6.95
C GLN A 455 -3.49 12.06 7.88
N TYR A 456 -4.53 11.34 7.41
CA TYR A 456 -5.80 11.18 8.14
C TYR A 456 -5.96 9.81 8.81
N CYS A 457 -5.32 8.76 8.29
CA CYS A 457 -5.24 7.46 8.94
C CYS A 457 -4.06 7.41 9.91
N ARG A 458 -4.28 7.83 11.17
CA ARG A 458 -3.33 7.65 12.28
C ARG A 458 -3.82 6.53 13.22
N LEU A 459 -2.92 5.65 13.65
CA LEU A 459 -3.25 4.70 14.72
C LEU A 459 -3.46 5.50 16.02
N LEU A 460 -4.70 5.52 16.51
CA LEU A 460 -5.01 6.05 17.84
C LEU A 460 -4.91 4.88 18.82
N ARG A 461 -4.07 5.01 19.86
CA ARG A 461 -4.08 4.04 20.96
C ARG A 461 -5.34 4.25 21.80
N HIS A 462 -5.80 3.21 22.47
CA HIS A 462 -6.97 3.29 23.35
C HIS A 462 -6.85 4.44 24.36
N VAL A 463 -5.68 4.64 24.97
CA VAL A 463 -5.40 5.76 25.89
C VAL A 463 -5.52 7.13 25.24
N ASP A 464 -5.19 7.24 23.95
CA ASP A 464 -5.30 8.49 23.19
C ASP A 464 -6.78 8.75 22.79
N MET A 465 -7.56 7.67 22.59
CA MET A 465 -9.01 7.72 22.38
C MET A 465 -9.78 8.02 23.69
N GLU A 466 -9.39 7.43 24.81
CA GLU A 466 -9.89 7.75 26.15
C GLU A 466 -9.56 9.19 26.51
N LYS A 467 -8.35 9.70 26.25
CA LYS A 467 -8.03 11.12 26.43
C LYS A 467 -8.82 12.04 25.50
N GLN A 468 -9.13 11.62 24.28
CA GLN A 468 -10.05 12.35 23.41
C GLN A 468 -11.48 12.30 23.97
N ASN A 469 -11.95 11.15 24.43
CA ASN A 469 -13.29 10.97 25.00
C ASN A 469 -13.42 11.68 26.35
N GLU A 470 -12.39 11.72 27.20
CA GLU A 470 -12.30 12.53 28.41
C GLU A 470 -12.18 14.02 28.08
N GLY A 471 -11.50 14.37 26.99
CA GLY A 471 -11.47 15.73 26.44
C GLY A 471 -12.81 16.20 25.88
N ILE A 472 -13.62 15.27 25.37
CA ILE A 472 -14.97 15.49 24.82
C ILE A 472 -16.03 15.42 25.94
N ALA A 473 -15.85 14.58 26.96
CA ALA A 473 -16.74 14.42 28.10
C ALA A 473 -16.46 15.41 29.25
N GLY A 474 -15.25 15.98 29.31
CA GLY A 474 -14.82 16.92 30.35
C GLY A 474 -14.82 18.40 29.94
N ARG A 475 -15.24 18.74 28.70
CA ARG A 475 -15.43 20.13 28.30
C ARG A 475 -16.75 20.27 27.56
N PRO A 476 -17.77 20.95 28.13
CA PRO A 476 -18.80 21.50 27.28
C PRO A 476 -18.09 22.35 26.24
N MET A 477 -18.43 22.16 24.97
CA MET A 477 -17.92 22.98 23.88
C MET A 477 -18.22 24.43 24.22
N ARG A 478 -17.28 25.13 24.86
CA ARG A 478 -17.30 26.57 25.06
C ARG A 478 -16.96 27.14 23.70
N ARG A 479 -17.94 27.05 22.79
CA ARG A 479 -18.00 27.81 21.54
C ARG A 479 -17.59 29.21 21.97
N SER A 480 -16.38 29.61 21.56
CA SER A 480 -15.72 30.79 22.13
C SER A 480 -16.70 31.94 22.04
N ARG A 481 -17.28 32.34 23.19
CA ARG A 481 -18.28 33.42 23.23
C ARG A 481 -17.70 34.67 22.57
N GLN A 482 -16.37 34.84 22.63
CA GLN A 482 -15.60 35.83 21.90
C GLN A 482 -15.83 35.78 20.38
N LYS A 483 -15.81 34.61 19.73
CA LYS A 483 -16.08 34.51 18.28
C LYS A 483 -17.53 34.86 17.96
N LEU A 484 -18.49 34.50 18.81
CA LEU A 484 -19.91 34.84 18.65
C LEU A 484 -20.17 36.34 18.87
N TYR A 485 -19.57 36.96 19.89
CA TYR A 485 -19.65 38.40 20.12
C TYR A 485 -18.90 39.19 19.04
N ALA A 486 -17.81 38.65 18.48
CA ALA A 486 -17.12 39.26 17.35
C ALA A 486 -17.95 39.19 16.05
N THR A 487 -18.64 38.06 15.79
CA THR A 487 -19.55 37.97 14.62
C THR A 487 -20.80 38.82 14.82
N ALA A 488 -21.40 38.84 16.01
CA ALA A 488 -22.53 39.71 16.31
C ALA A 488 -22.15 41.20 16.25
N GLY A 489 -20.98 41.57 16.79
CA GLY A 489 -20.47 42.94 16.76
C GLY A 489 -20.16 43.43 15.35
N THR A 490 -19.59 42.58 14.49
CA THR A 490 -19.35 42.92 13.08
C THR A 490 -20.66 43.10 12.31
N VAL A 491 -21.67 42.25 12.53
CA VAL A 491 -22.99 42.42 11.91
C VAL A 491 -23.66 43.72 12.35
N VAL A 492 -23.64 44.06 13.64
CA VAL A 492 -24.21 45.30 14.16
C VAL A 492 -23.48 46.53 13.59
N LEU A 493 -22.15 46.47 13.50
CA LEU A 493 -21.35 47.56 12.91
C LEU A 493 -21.68 47.77 11.43
N ILE A 494 -21.81 46.69 10.65
CA ILE A 494 -22.19 46.76 9.23
C ILE A 494 -23.58 47.37 9.10
N CYS A 495 -24.57 46.91 9.87
CA CYS A 495 -25.92 47.46 9.85
C CYS A 495 -25.94 48.96 10.21
N PHE A 496 -25.16 49.37 11.21
CA PHE A 496 -25.06 50.78 11.61
C PHE A 496 -24.45 51.64 10.50
N LEU A 497 -23.37 51.17 9.87
CA LEU A 497 -22.73 51.86 8.75
C LEU A 497 -23.66 51.96 7.53
N THR A 498 -24.44 50.91 7.24
CA THR A 498 -25.41 50.95 6.14
C THR A 498 -26.54 51.95 6.40
N VAL A 499 -27.03 52.05 7.64
CA VAL A 499 -28.07 53.02 8.00
C VAL A 499 -27.53 54.45 7.93
N LEU A 500 -26.27 54.69 8.36
CA LEU A 500 -25.65 56.00 8.23
C LEU A 500 -25.41 56.39 6.76
N LEU A 501 -24.98 55.45 5.92
CA LEU A 501 -24.81 55.69 4.47
C LEU A 501 -26.14 56.01 3.80
N ILE A 502 -27.18 55.20 4.04
CA ILE A 502 -28.51 55.45 3.48
C ILE A 502 -29.08 56.76 4.02
N GLY A 503 -28.94 57.02 5.32
CA GLY A 503 -29.38 58.25 5.97
C GLY A 503 -28.69 59.49 5.42
N THR A 504 -27.37 59.44 5.17
CA THR A 504 -26.63 60.55 4.54
C THR A 504 -27.03 60.75 3.09
N ILE A 505 -27.25 59.67 2.32
CA ILE A 505 -27.77 59.76 0.95
C ILE A 505 -29.15 60.41 0.93
N LEU A 506 -30.07 59.98 1.80
CA LEU A 506 -31.41 60.55 1.91
C LEU A 506 -31.38 61.99 2.41
N TYR A 507 -30.51 62.32 3.36
CA TYR A 507 -30.31 63.68 3.85
C TYR A 507 -29.76 64.60 2.76
N GLN A 508 -28.77 64.14 1.99
CA GLN A 508 -28.25 64.89 0.85
C GLN A 508 -29.32 65.06 -0.23
N LYS A 509 -30.11 64.03 -0.54
CA LYS A 509 -31.22 64.12 -1.49
C LYS A 509 -32.29 65.11 -1.03
N SER A 510 -32.68 65.06 0.25
CA SER A 510 -33.62 66.02 0.86
C SER A 510 -33.08 67.46 0.84
N LYS A 511 -31.78 67.64 1.13
CA LYS A 511 -31.11 68.95 1.04
C LYS A 511 -31.03 69.46 -0.40
N TYR A 512 -30.80 68.56 -1.37
CA TYR A 512 -30.82 68.88 -2.80
C TYR A 512 -32.23 69.30 -3.26
N GLU A 513 -33.28 68.58 -2.84
CA GLU A 513 -34.67 68.93 -3.12
C GLU A 513 -35.10 70.24 -2.45
N LYS A 514 -34.64 70.52 -1.21
CA LYS A 514 -34.85 71.83 -0.57
C LYS A 514 -34.12 72.94 -1.32
N ARG A 515 -32.87 72.76 -1.75
CA ARG A 515 -32.16 73.75 -2.59
C ARG A 515 -32.85 74.00 -3.92
N ILE A 516 -33.39 72.97 -4.57
CA ILE A 516 -34.18 73.13 -5.81
C ILE A 516 -35.47 73.92 -5.51
N ARG A 517 -36.15 73.67 -4.39
CA ARG A 517 -37.35 74.44 -4.00
C ARG A 517 -37.06 75.91 -3.70
N TYR A 518 -35.97 76.22 -3.00
CA TYR A 518 -35.56 77.61 -2.75
C TYR A 518 -34.97 78.28 -3.99
N GLY A 519 -34.28 77.54 -4.88
CA GLY A 519 -33.81 78.05 -6.17
C GLY A 519 -34.95 78.36 -7.14
N LYS A 520 -36.03 77.57 -7.13
CA LYS A 520 -37.24 77.82 -7.94
C LYS A 520 -38.07 79.00 -7.41
N SER A 521 -38.05 79.24 -6.09
CA SER A 521 -38.67 80.43 -5.48
C SER A 521 -37.90 81.72 -5.81
N LEU A 522 -36.57 81.66 -5.98
CA LEU A 522 -35.72 82.82 -6.31
C LEU A 522 -35.61 83.11 -7.82
N TYR A 523 -36.01 82.15 -8.67
CA TYR A 523 -36.17 82.36 -10.12
C TYR A 523 -37.57 82.91 -10.47
N MET A 524 -38.62 82.48 -9.76
CA MET A 524 -39.97 83.01 -9.94
C MET A 524 -40.17 84.43 -9.35
N ASP A 525 -39.31 84.86 -8.42
CA ASP A 525 -39.30 86.24 -7.90
C ASP A 525 -38.49 87.20 -8.82
N LYS A 526 -37.60 86.66 -9.67
CA LYS A 526 -36.82 87.42 -10.67
C LYS A 526 -37.47 87.50 -12.06
N GLU A 527 -38.33 86.56 -12.44
CA GLU A 527 -39.18 86.71 -13.64
C GLU A 527 -40.39 87.63 -13.39
N GLY A 528 -40.86 87.78 -12.14
CA GLY A 528 -41.89 88.77 -11.78
C GLY A 528 -41.40 90.22 -11.66
N THR A 529 -40.07 90.46 -11.61
CA THR A 529 -39.47 91.80 -11.53
C THR A 529 -38.72 92.24 -12.78
N LEU A 530 -38.60 91.37 -13.81
CA LEU A 530 -38.00 91.72 -15.11
C LEU A 530 -39.04 92.12 -16.18
N ASP A 531 -40.34 91.94 -15.93
CA ASP A 531 -41.43 92.43 -16.80
C ASP A 531 -41.98 93.82 -16.38
N LEU A 532 -41.37 94.47 -15.38
CA LEU A 532 -41.79 95.81 -14.89
C LEU A 532 -40.74 96.92 -15.06
N LEU A 533 -39.59 96.65 -15.73
CA LEU A 533 -38.51 97.62 -15.92
C LEU A 533 -38.03 97.80 -17.37
N THR A 534 -38.87 97.46 -18.35
CA THR A 534 -38.73 97.90 -19.76
C THR A 534 -39.90 98.77 -20.22
N VAL A 535 -40.43 99.61 -19.31
CA VAL A 535 -41.23 100.80 -19.64
C VAL A 535 -40.66 102.00 -18.88
N LYS A 536 -39.45 102.43 -19.27
CA LYS A 536 -38.98 103.83 -19.27
C LYS A 536 -37.50 103.88 -19.71
N ASN A 537 -37.33 104.38 -20.95
CA ASN A 537 -36.13 104.96 -21.58
C ASN A 537 -34.84 104.13 -21.65
#